data_AF-A0ABD5W2I3-F1
#
_entry.id   AF-A0ABD5W2I3-F1
#
_cell.length_a   1.000
_cell.length_b   1.000
_cell.length_c   1.000
_cell.angle_alpha   90.00
_cell.angle_beta   90.00
_cell.angle_gamma   90.00
#
_symmetry.space_group_name_H-M   'P 1'
#
loop_
_entity.id
_entity.type
_entity.pdbx_description
1 polymer ?
#
loop_
_entity_poly.entity_id
_entity_poly.type
_entity_poly.pdbx_seq_one_letter_code
_entity_poly.pdbx_strand_id
1 'polypeptide(L)'
;MSNTTTTHGFTASLAGRLPTTTTEVTLVAGDLVALFAFVAVGQYKHGYLFWEYPARTVRISAPIVASWLVLAVVFGLASTASIASYRRALLWMAPVWLVVAVIGGFVRRTTLVPGYAPPSFFVVSILFGWLFLGGWRLLATKWL
;
A
#
# COMPACT_ATOMS: atom_id res chain seq x y z
N MET A 1 -19.20 -20.82 45.21
CA MET A 1 -19.35 -20.79 43.74
C MET A 1 -18.71 -19.49 43.25
N SER A 2 -17.47 -19.53 42.76
CA SER A 2 -16.78 -18.33 42.23
C SER A 2 -16.98 -18.26 40.72
N ASN A 3 -17.70 -17.24 40.24
CA ASN A 3 -17.85 -16.98 38.82
C ASN A 3 -16.62 -16.22 38.30
N THR A 4 -15.62 -16.95 37.81
CA THR A 4 -14.57 -16.40 36.94
C THR A 4 -15.15 -16.16 35.56
N THR A 5 -15.44 -14.90 35.26
CA THR A 5 -15.82 -14.47 33.91
C THR A 5 -14.55 -14.16 33.13
N THR A 6 -14.03 -15.14 32.39
CA THR A 6 -12.97 -14.94 31.40
C THR A 6 -13.58 -14.35 30.13
N THR A 7 -13.54 -13.01 30.02
CA THR A 7 -13.83 -12.32 28.76
C THR A 7 -12.61 -12.42 27.84
N HIS A 8 -12.59 -13.41 26.95
CA HIS A 8 -11.68 -13.43 25.81
C HIS A 8 -12.11 -12.37 24.78
N GLY A 9 -11.69 -11.12 25.00
CA GLY A 9 -11.91 -10.01 24.08
C GLY A 9 -11.06 -10.16 22.82
N PHE A 10 -11.58 -10.84 21.80
CA PHE A 10 -10.97 -10.93 20.47
C PHE A 10 -11.38 -9.73 19.59
N THR A 11 -11.08 -8.52 20.05
CA THR A 11 -11.20 -7.31 19.24
C THR A 11 -9.87 -6.58 19.27
N ALA A 12 -8.91 -7.05 18.47
CA ALA A 12 -7.72 -6.27 18.19
C ALA A 12 -8.16 -4.90 17.63
N SER A 13 -7.93 -3.84 18.39
CA SER A 13 -8.31 -2.49 18.00
C SER A 13 -7.49 -2.03 16.80
N LEU A 14 -8.04 -1.15 15.96
CA LEU A 14 -7.31 -0.57 14.83
C LEU A 14 -6.05 0.19 15.29
N ALA A 15 -6.12 0.80 16.48
CA ALA A 15 -4.97 1.45 17.12
C ALA A 15 -3.80 0.47 17.35
N GLY A 16 -4.10 -0.79 17.71
CA GLY A 16 -3.09 -1.84 17.85
C GLY A 16 -2.45 -2.31 16.54
N ARG A 17 -2.94 -1.85 15.38
CA ARG A 17 -2.37 -2.15 14.05
C ARG A 17 -1.53 -1.01 13.48
N LEU A 18 -1.45 0.11 14.18
CA LEU A 18 -0.57 1.21 13.78
C LEU A 18 0.90 0.81 13.99
N PRO A 19 1.81 1.30 13.14
CA PRO A 19 3.24 1.08 13.35
C PRO A 19 3.65 1.76 14.67
N THR A 20 4.20 0.97 15.60
CA THR A 20 4.65 1.45 16.92
C THR A 20 6.16 1.36 17.10
N THR A 21 6.83 0.60 16.22
CA THR A 21 8.28 0.43 16.23
C THR A 21 8.95 1.13 15.06
N THR A 22 10.23 1.48 15.21
CA THR A 22 11.05 2.03 14.12
C THR A 22 11.06 1.13 12.89
N THR A 23 11.07 -0.19 13.07
CA THR A 23 11.03 -1.18 11.99
C THR A 23 9.73 -1.11 11.20
N GLU A 24 8.59 -1.03 11.88
CA GLU A 24 7.28 -0.89 11.24
C GLU A 24 7.13 0.45 10.52
N VAL A 25 7.63 1.54 11.12
CA VAL A 25 7.68 2.85 10.46
C VAL A 25 8.55 2.81 9.20
N THR A 26 9.72 2.16 9.28
CA THR A 26 10.63 2.00 8.12
C THR A 26 9.98 1.18 7.01
N LEU A 27 9.27 0.10 7.37
CA LEU A 27 8.51 -0.73 6.44
C LEU A 27 7.47 0.10 5.68
N VAL A 28 6.65 0.88 6.39
CA VAL A 28 5.63 1.75 5.78
C VAL A 28 6.28 2.87 4.95
N ALA A 29 7.37 3.47 5.41
CA ALA A 29 8.08 4.50 4.66
C ALA A 29 8.61 3.94 3.33
N GLY A 30 9.16 2.73 3.31
CA GLY A 30 9.61 2.10 2.08
C GLY A 30 8.46 1.70 1.16
N ASP A 31 7.27 1.37 1.67
CA ASP A 31 6.08 1.21 0.82
C ASP A 31 5.75 2.51 0.08
N LEU A 32 5.82 3.65 0.78
CA LEU A 32 5.57 4.96 0.19
C LEU A 32 6.60 5.30 -0.90
N VAL A 33 7.87 4.96 -0.67
CA VAL A 33 8.92 5.10 -1.68
C VAL A 33 8.65 4.20 -2.89
N ALA A 34 8.24 2.96 -2.67
CA ALA A 34 7.91 2.02 -3.76
C ALA A 34 6.69 2.49 -4.57
N LEU A 35 5.65 2.99 -3.90
CA LEU A 35 4.48 3.58 -4.56
C LEU A 35 4.84 4.83 -5.35
N PHE A 36 5.68 5.70 -4.77
CA PHE A 36 6.19 6.87 -5.47
C PHE A 36 6.98 6.47 -6.72
N ALA A 37 7.88 5.50 -6.61
CA ALA A 37 8.66 4.99 -7.75
C ALA A 37 7.75 4.41 -8.85
N PHE A 38 6.74 3.62 -8.48
CA PHE A 38 5.74 3.12 -9.43
C PHE A 38 5.03 4.27 -10.18
N VAL A 39 4.55 5.29 -9.46
CA VAL A 39 3.88 6.45 -10.07
C VAL A 39 4.84 7.28 -10.92
N ALA A 40 6.06 7.51 -10.46
CA ALA A 40 7.09 8.28 -11.16
C ALA A 40 7.46 7.62 -12.50
N VAL A 41 7.69 6.30 -12.49
CA VAL A 41 7.97 5.51 -13.70
C VAL A 41 6.76 5.55 -14.65
N GLY A 42 5.55 5.41 -14.12
CA GLY A 42 4.32 5.53 -14.92
C GLY A 42 4.20 6.91 -15.59
N GLN A 43 4.46 7.99 -14.85
CA GLN A 43 4.45 9.35 -15.41
C GLN A 43 5.48 9.54 -16.50
N TYR A 44 6.71 9.05 -16.28
CA TYR A 44 7.77 9.12 -17.28
C TYR A 44 7.35 8.43 -18.59
N LYS A 45 6.72 7.25 -18.50
CA LYS A 45 6.17 6.54 -19.67
C LYS A 45 5.05 7.29 -20.39
N HIS A 46 4.40 8.24 -19.72
CA HIS A 46 3.39 9.12 -20.29
C HIS A 46 3.91 10.51 -20.66
N GLY A 47 5.24 10.73 -20.66
CA GLY A 47 5.85 12.00 -21.06
C GLY A 47 5.85 13.09 -19.98
N TYR A 48 5.70 12.73 -18.70
CA TYR A 48 5.73 13.66 -17.58
C TYR A 48 6.87 13.34 -16.62
N LEU A 49 7.62 14.36 -16.22
CA LEU A 49 8.63 14.25 -15.16
C LEU A 49 8.03 14.72 -13.83
N PHE A 50 8.22 13.93 -12.77
CA PHE A 50 7.55 14.19 -11.49
C PHE A 50 8.02 15.49 -10.82
N TRP A 51 9.26 15.91 -11.06
CA TRP A 51 9.83 17.15 -10.54
C TRP A 51 9.39 18.39 -11.33
N GLU A 52 9.01 18.24 -12.59
CA GLU A 52 8.44 19.32 -13.40
C GLU A 52 6.95 19.53 -13.08
N TYR A 53 6.25 18.44 -12.75
CA TYR A 53 4.82 18.45 -12.42
C TYR A 53 4.53 17.88 -11.02
N PRO A 54 5.06 18.46 -9.93
CA PRO A 54 4.94 17.90 -8.59
C PRO A 54 3.48 17.89 -8.10
N ALA A 55 2.72 18.94 -8.36
CA ALA A 55 1.30 19.01 -7.98
C ALA A 55 0.46 17.93 -8.70
N ARG A 56 0.76 17.66 -9.98
CA ARG A 56 0.12 16.56 -10.73
C ARG A 56 0.48 15.22 -10.11
N THR A 57 1.75 15.00 -9.81
CA THR A 57 2.27 13.78 -9.17
C THR A 57 1.51 13.48 -7.88
N VAL A 58 1.40 14.46 -6.98
CA VAL A 58 0.66 14.31 -5.72
C VAL A 58 -0.80 13.97 -5.97
N ARG A 59 -1.47 14.66 -6.90
CA ARG A 59 -2.89 14.41 -7.20
C ARG A 59 -3.14 13.01 -7.75
N ILE A 60 -2.27 12.50 -8.61
CA ILE A 60 -2.45 11.16 -9.20
C ILE A 60 -2.03 10.03 -8.25
N SER A 61 -1.09 10.28 -7.32
CA SER A 61 -0.68 9.30 -6.31
C SER A 61 -1.60 9.28 -5.10
N ALA A 62 -2.26 10.39 -4.77
CA ALA A 62 -3.07 10.49 -3.56
C ALA A 62 -4.11 9.36 -3.39
N PRO A 63 -4.90 8.96 -4.42
CA PRO A 63 -5.87 7.88 -4.25
C PRO A 63 -5.23 6.55 -3.88
N ILE A 64 -4.12 6.18 -4.52
CA ILE A 64 -3.47 4.90 -4.29
C ILE A 64 -2.74 4.87 -2.95
N VAL A 65 -2.06 5.98 -2.59
CA VAL A 65 -1.35 6.13 -1.31
C VAL A 65 -2.34 6.13 -0.14
N ALA A 66 -3.42 6.91 -0.22
CA ALA A 66 -4.43 6.96 0.83
C ALA A 66 -5.09 5.59 1.04
N SER A 67 -5.48 4.93 -0.06
CA SER A 67 -6.08 3.58 0.00
C SER A 67 -5.10 2.56 0.59
N TRP A 68 -3.81 2.64 0.22
CA TRP A 68 -2.77 1.78 0.77
C TRP A 68 -2.61 1.99 2.27
N LEU A 69 -2.44 3.23 2.74
CA LEU A 69 -2.22 3.51 4.16
C LEU A 69 -3.39 3.02 5.02
N VAL A 70 -4.62 3.26 4.59
CA VAL A 70 -5.82 2.78 5.30
C VAL A 70 -5.86 1.26 5.33
N LEU A 71 -5.76 0.61 4.17
CA LEU A 71 -5.93 -0.84 4.09
C LEU A 71 -4.72 -1.59 4.67
N ALA A 72 -3.51 -1.03 4.61
CA ALA A 72 -2.35 -1.62 5.25
C ALA A 72 -2.52 -1.70 6.77
N VAL A 73 -3.08 -0.67 7.41
CA VAL A 73 -3.40 -0.72 8.85
C VAL A 73 -4.55 -1.69 9.10
N VAL A 74 -5.63 -1.62 8.32
CA VAL A 74 -6.78 -2.52 8.47
C VAL A 74 -6.38 -3.99 8.35
N PHE A 75 -5.48 -4.36 7.44
CA PHE A 75 -5.06 -5.75 7.23
C PHE A 75 -3.75 -6.12 7.93
N GLY A 76 -3.19 -5.23 8.75
CA GLY A 76 -1.97 -5.49 9.53
C GLY A 76 -0.68 -5.58 8.70
N LEU A 77 -0.67 -5.00 7.50
CA LEU A 77 0.53 -4.91 6.64
C LEU A 77 1.57 -3.91 7.14
N ALA A 78 1.21 -3.04 8.09
CA ALA A 78 2.17 -2.15 8.74
C ALA A 78 3.09 -2.89 9.74
N SER A 79 2.70 -4.09 10.18
CA SER A 79 3.46 -4.84 11.20
C SER A 79 4.58 -5.68 10.59
N THR A 80 5.66 -5.89 11.35
CA THR A 80 6.76 -6.83 11.01
C THR A 80 6.26 -8.26 10.79
N ALA A 81 5.15 -8.65 11.42
CA ALA A 81 4.52 -9.95 11.17
C ALA A 81 4.17 -10.16 9.69
N SER A 82 3.87 -9.09 8.94
CA SER A 82 3.57 -9.16 7.51
C SER A 82 4.78 -9.53 6.64
N ILE A 83 6.00 -9.32 7.13
CA ILE A 83 7.26 -9.61 6.43
C ILE A 83 8.06 -10.75 7.06
N ALA A 84 7.46 -11.51 7.99
CA ALA A 84 8.11 -12.62 8.70
C ALA A 84 8.66 -13.75 7.80
N SER A 85 8.26 -13.80 6.53
CA SER A 85 8.87 -14.65 5.50
C SER A 85 8.59 -14.08 4.11
N TYR A 86 9.39 -14.44 3.11
CA TYR A 86 9.21 -13.99 1.72
C TYR A 86 7.81 -14.32 1.18
N ARG A 87 7.31 -15.53 1.49
CA ARG A 87 5.96 -15.96 1.09
C ARG A 87 4.89 -15.07 1.72
N ARG A 88 5.02 -14.75 3.01
CA ARG A 88 4.06 -13.90 3.72
C ARG A 88 4.10 -12.46 3.20
N ALA A 89 5.30 -11.92 2.97
CA ALA A 89 5.53 -10.58 2.43
C ALA A 89 4.81 -10.36 1.08
N LEU A 90 4.83 -11.37 0.21
CA LEU A 90 4.22 -11.29 -1.12
C LEU A 90 2.72 -11.65 -1.13
N LEU A 91 2.35 -12.79 -0.55
CA LEU A 91 1.00 -13.33 -0.68
C LEU A 91 -0.01 -12.63 0.22
N TRP A 92 0.42 -12.16 1.41
CA TRP A 92 -0.48 -11.45 2.32
C TRP A 92 -0.82 -10.04 1.81
N MET A 93 0.13 -9.42 1.10
CA MET A 93 -0.07 -8.12 0.47
C MET A 93 -0.95 -8.19 -0.78
N ALA A 94 -0.83 -9.26 -1.58
CA ALA A 94 -1.47 -9.36 -2.89
C ALA A 94 -2.99 -9.02 -2.91
N PRO A 95 -3.85 -9.59 -2.05
CA PRO A 95 -5.27 -9.24 -2.06
C PRO A 95 -5.54 -7.79 -1.63
N VAL A 96 -4.75 -7.26 -0.69
CA VAL A 96 -4.89 -5.85 -0.25
C VAL A 96 -4.49 -4.91 -1.38
N TRP A 97 -3.39 -5.21 -2.07
CA TRP A 97 -2.95 -4.44 -3.23
C TRP A 97 -3.99 -4.45 -4.36
N LEU A 98 -4.62 -5.60 -4.62
CA LEU A 98 -5.68 -5.69 -5.62
C LEU A 98 -6.82 -4.70 -5.30
N VAL A 99 -7.28 -4.65 -4.05
CA VAL A 99 -8.32 -3.72 -3.61
C VAL A 99 -7.84 -2.26 -3.75
N VAL A 100 -6.62 -1.96 -3.32
CA VAL A 100 -6.01 -0.62 -3.45
C VAL A 100 -5.93 -0.16 -4.90
N ALA A 101 -5.48 -1.02 -5.82
CA ALA A 101 -5.36 -0.71 -7.24
C ALA A 101 -6.74 -0.47 -7.87
N VAL A 102 -7.76 -1.23 -7.47
CA VAL A 102 -9.14 -1.03 -7.93
C VAL A 102 -9.70 0.31 -7.43
N ILE A 103 -9.59 0.61 -6.13
CA ILE A 103 -10.05 1.89 -5.57
C ILE A 103 -9.33 3.06 -6.25
N GLY A 104 -7.99 3.00 -6.32
CA GLY A 104 -7.19 4.03 -6.96
C GLY A 104 -7.57 4.22 -8.43
N GLY A 105 -7.74 3.13 -9.19
CA GLY A 105 -8.17 3.16 -10.58
C GLY A 105 -9.55 3.82 -10.77
N PHE A 106 -10.54 3.48 -9.93
CA PHE A 106 -11.87 4.08 -10.02
C PHE A 106 -11.87 5.57 -9.67
N VAL A 107 -11.17 5.98 -8.60
CA VAL A 107 -11.04 7.41 -8.27
C VAL A 107 -10.38 8.16 -9.42
N ARG A 108 -9.38 7.57 -10.08
CA ARG A 108 -8.72 8.14 -11.26
C ARG A 108 -9.58 8.20 -12.53
N ARG A 109 -10.74 7.55 -12.57
CA ARG A 109 -11.73 7.71 -13.65
C ARG A 109 -12.64 8.93 -13.47
N THR A 110 -12.67 9.51 -12.27
CA THR A 110 -13.47 10.71 -12.00
C THR A 110 -12.78 11.97 -12.52
N THR A 111 -13.51 13.09 -12.52
CA THR A 111 -12.95 14.41 -12.85
C THR A 111 -12.03 14.98 -11.77
N LEU A 112 -11.92 14.32 -10.60
CA LEU A 112 -11.10 14.75 -9.47
C LEU A 112 -9.59 14.59 -9.74
N VAL A 113 -9.20 13.67 -10.63
CA VAL A 113 -7.80 13.32 -10.88
C VAL A 113 -7.46 13.38 -12.37
N PRO A 114 -6.34 14.00 -12.75
CA PRO A 114 -5.93 14.07 -14.16
C PRO A 114 -5.63 12.71 -14.81
N GLY A 115 -5.91 12.64 -16.11
CA GLY A 115 -5.35 11.63 -17.01
C GLY A 115 -6.25 10.46 -17.36
N TYR A 116 -7.40 10.29 -16.70
CA TYR A 116 -8.32 9.16 -16.86
C TYR A 116 -7.65 7.78 -16.67
N ALA A 117 -8.39 6.79 -16.20
CA ALA A 117 -7.86 5.43 -15.99
C ALA A 117 -8.55 4.44 -16.94
N PRO A 118 -8.03 4.20 -18.17
CA PRO A 118 -8.61 3.19 -19.06
C PRO A 118 -8.53 1.79 -18.44
N PRO A 119 -9.31 0.79 -18.92
CA PRO A 119 -9.27 -0.58 -18.36
C PRO A 119 -7.86 -1.17 -18.29
N SER A 120 -6.99 -0.89 -19.28
CA SER A 120 -5.59 -1.32 -19.29
C SER A 120 -4.78 -0.77 -18.10
N PHE A 121 -5.13 0.42 -17.59
CA PHE A 121 -4.47 0.98 -16.41
C PHE A 121 -4.64 0.09 -15.18
N PHE A 122 -5.77 -0.60 -15.01
CA PHE A 122 -6.00 -1.49 -13.87
C PHE A 122 -5.04 -2.67 -13.90
N VAL A 123 -4.88 -3.31 -15.06
CA VAL A 123 -3.96 -4.44 -15.23
C VAL A 123 -2.52 -4.02 -14.94
N VAL A 124 -2.08 -2.91 -15.54
CA VAL A 124 -0.73 -2.36 -15.33
C VAL A 124 -0.53 -1.98 -13.86
N SER A 125 -1.50 -1.32 -13.24
CA SER A 125 -1.41 -0.91 -11.83
C SER A 125 -1.35 -2.10 -10.89
N ILE A 126 -2.20 -3.12 -11.10
CA ILE A 126 -2.18 -4.35 -10.29
C ILE A 126 -0.82 -5.03 -10.41
N LEU A 127 -0.33 -5.26 -11.63
CA LEU A 127 0.91 -6.00 -11.84
C LEU A 127 2.14 -5.20 -11.37
N PHE A 128 2.35 -4.00 -11.91
CA PHE A 128 3.57 -3.24 -11.60
C PHE A 128 3.57 -2.72 -10.18
N GLY A 129 2.46 -2.22 -9.65
CA GLY A 129 2.46 -1.80 -8.26
C GLY A 129 2.71 -2.97 -7.29
N TRP A 130 2.25 -4.18 -7.62
CA TRP A 130 2.63 -5.38 -6.86
C TRP A 130 4.12 -5.70 -6.99
N LEU A 131 4.72 -5.53 -8.17
CA LEU A 131 6.17 -5.72 -8.36
C LEU A 131 7.00 -4.70 -7.56
N PHE A 132 6.62 -3.41 -7.58
CA PHE A 132 7.33 -2.36 -6.85
C PHE A 132 7.22 -2.56 -5.33
N LEU A 133 5.99 -2.73 -4.82
CA LEU A 133 5.78 -3.01 -3.40
C LEU A 133 6.40 -4.35 -3.00
N GLY A 134 6.21 -5.39 -3.82
CA GLY A 134 6.72 -6.72 -3.58
C GLY A 134 8.25 -6.75 -3.52
N GLY A 135 8.91 -6.04 -4.44
CA GLY A 135 10.35 -5.84 -4.41
C GLY A 135 10.83 -5.21 -3.10
N TRP A 136 10.18 -4.14 -2.66
CA TRP A 136 10.46 -3.54 -1.35
C TRP A 136 10.21 -4.53 -0.20
N ARG A 137 9.07 -5.22 -0.19
CA ARG A 137 8.68 -6.15 0.87
C ARG A 137 9.64 -7.35 0.98
N LEU A 138 10.16 -7.84 -0.15
CA LEU A 138 11.19 -8.88 -0.18
C LEU A 138 12.52 -8.38 0.40
N LEU A 139 12.93 -7.15 0.06
CA LEU A 139 14.10 -6.53 0.67
C LEU A 139 13.88 -6.37 2.17
N ALA A 140 12.76 -5.79 2.59
CA ALA A 140 12.41 -5.60 4.00
C ALA A 140 12.47 -6.91 4.78
N THR A 141 11.92 -8.03 4.28
CA THR A 141 12.03 -9.35 4.92
C THR A 141 13.47 -9.78 5.21
N LYS A 142 14.44 -9.33 4.41
CA LYS A 142 15.85 -9.66 4.62
C LYS A 142 16.54 -8.71 5.61
N TRP A 143 16.13 -7.45 5.66
CA TRP A 143 16.88 -6.37 6.31
C TRP A 143 16.24 -5.81 7.58
N LEU A 144 14.94 -6.08 7.81
CA LEU A 144 14.14 -5.59 8.94
C LEU A 144 13.65 -6.75 9.81
#